data_AF-A0A0E3ZLW4-F1
#
_entry.id   AF-A0A0E3ZLW4-F1
#
_cell.length_a   1.000
_cell.length_b   1.000
_cell.length_c   1.000
_cell.angle_alpha   90.00
_cell.angle_beta   90.00
_cell.angle_gamma   90.00
#
_symmetry.space_group_name_H-M   'P 1'
#
loop_
_entity.id
_entity.type
_entity.pdbx_description
1 polymer ?
#
loop_
_entity_poly.entity_id
_entity_poly.type
_entity_poly.pdbx_seq_one_letter_code
_entity_poly.pdbx_strand_id
1 'polypeptide(L)'
;MLYQIIPLEMGSLVQRYIFKKQNKEIKCGTVWKLGSITTTIKPKFISRYQAQVGICIGDIPGAEISKTYDGEKVIYFSETVDEDEQDELTDIFYGKSKKYSGEYTHAFQDLGWKEMGENTYIFGELEIKEINDEPEQYK
;
A
#
# COMPACT_ATOMS: atom_id res chain seq x y z
N MET A 1 21.55 14.10 -1.50
CA MET A 1 21.90 12.79 -0.91
C MET A 1 20.59 12.07 -0.64
N LEU A 2 20.45 10.87 -1.17
CA LEU A 2 19.20 10.12 -1.15
C LEU A 2 19.40 8.86 -0.32
N TYR A 3 18.43 8.49 0.48
CA TYR A 3 18.45 7.30 1.32
C TYR A 3 17.42 6.32 0.79
N GLN A 4 17.86 5.11 0.44
CA GLN A 4 16.97 4.02 0.08
C GLN A 4 16.70 3.16 1.30
N ILE A 5 15.43 2.85 1.56
CA ILE A 5 14.99 1.97 2.64
C ILE A 5 14.34 0.76 2.00
N ILE A 6 14.88 -0.43 2.29
CA ILE A 6 14.54 -1.70 1.65
C ILE A 6 14.07 -2.65 2.75
N PRO A 7 12.84 -3.19 2.68
CA PRO A 7 12.44 -4.27 3.56
C PRO A 7 13.15 -5.56 3.15
N LEU A 8 13.59 -6.33 4.13
CA LEU A 8 14.36 -7.56 3.92
C LEU A 8 13.47 -8.77 3.69
N GLU A 9 12.23 -8.75 4.18
CA GLU A 9 11.23 -9.79 3.93
C GLU A 9 10.33 -9.46 2.72
N MET A 10 9.86 -10.51 2.06
CA MET A 10 8.91 -10.37 0.96
C MET A 10 7.51 -10.00 1.48
N GLY A 11 6.78 -9.22 0.70
CA GLY A 11 5.42 -8.81 1.06
C GLY A 11 5.38 -7.68 2.10
N SER A 12 6.52 -7.07 2.40
CA SER A 12 6.69 -6.08 3.47
C SER A 12 6.37 -4.64 3.09
N LEU A 13 5.92 -4.41 1.86
CA LEU A 13 5.44 -3.11 1.39
C LEU A 13 3.98 -3.27 0.98
N VAL A 14 3.08 -2.47 1.56
CA VAL A 14 1.63 -2.61 1.37
C VAL A 14 0.99 -1.25 1.20
N GLN A 15 0.23 -1.06 0.12
CA GLN A 15 -0.71 0.04 -0.02
C GLN A 15 -2.10 -0.45 0.35
N ARG A 16 -2.76 0.29 1.23
CA ARG A 16 -4.05 -0.06 1.80
C ARG A 16 -5.01 1.10 1.69
N TYR A 17 -6.14 0.84 1.05
CA TYR A 17 -7.33 1.64 1.05
C TYR A 17 -8.30 1.12 2.11
N ILE A 18 -9.00 2.04 2.77
CA ILE A 18 -10.05 1.71 3.73
C ILE A 18 -11.35 2.33 3.25
N PHE A 19 -12.38 1.51 3.06
CA PHE A 19 -13.72 1.98 2.71
C PHE A 19 -14.71 1.67 3.83
N LYS A 20 -15.68 2.56 4.06
CA LYS A 20 -16.72 2.38 5.06
C LYS A 20 -18.11 2.65 4.50
N LYS A 21 -19.08 1.86 4.97
CA LYS A 21 -20.51 2.01 4.68
C LYS A 21 -21.29 1.59 5.93
N GLN A 22 -21.87 2.56 6.64
CA GLN A 22 -22.54 2.33 7.93
C GLN A 22 -21.60 1.63 8.94
N ASN A 23 -21.95 0.45 9.45
CA ASN A 23 -21.12 -0.37 10.34
C ASN A 23 -20.18 -1.33 9.60
N LYS A 24 -20.15 -1.31 8.26
CA LYS A 24 -19.33 -2.16 7.40
C LYS A 24 -18.00 -1.50 7.04
N GLU A 25 -16.94 -2.30 6.90
CA GLU A 25 -15.60 -1.88 6.52
C GLU A 25 -14.99 -2.83 5.47
N ILE A 26 -14.30 -2.25 4.47
CA ILE A 26 -13.44 -2.95 3.52
C ILE A 26 -12.02 -2.45 3.72
N LYS A 27 -11.06 -3.37 3.75
CA LYS A 27 -9.62 -3.08 3.63
C LYS A 27 -9.11 -3.77 2.39
N CYS A 28 -8.64 -3.01 1.41
CA CYS A 28 -8.11 -3.58 0.18
C CYS A 28 -6.88 -2.82 -0.32
N GLY A 29 -6.16 -3.40 -1.27
CA GLY A 29 -5.04 -2.74 -1.92
C GLY A 29 -4.03 -3.73 -2.44
N THR A 30 -2.76 -3.34 -2.44
CA THR A 30 -1.69 -4.11 -3.07
C THR A 30 -0.61 -4.44 -2.06
N VAL A 31 -0.24 -5.71 -1.99
CA VAL A 31 0.94 -6.21 -1.27
C VAL A 31 2.03 -6.47 -2.29
N TRP A 32 3.16 -5.76 -2.20
CA TRP A 32 4.27 -5.97 -3.12
C TRP A 32 5.24 -6.99 -2.56
N LYS A 33 5.54 -8.01 -3.36
CA LYS A 33 6.54 -9.02 -2.99
C LYS A 33 7.90 -8.40 -2.72
N LEU A 34 8.31 -7.43 -3.54
CA LEU A 34 9.53 -6.65 -3.33
C LEU A 34 9.23 -5.18 -3.56
N GLY A 35 9.88 -4.32 -2.78
CA GLY A 35 9.82 -2.89 -3.01
C GLY A 35 10.88 -2.15 -2.23
N SER A 36 10.98 -0.85 -2.46
CA SER A 36 11.82 0.03 -1.68
C SER A 36 11.25 1.44 -1.71
N ILE A 37 11.54 2.19 -0.66
CA ILE A 37 11.19 3.61 -0.56
C ILE A 37 12.48 4.43 -0.57
N THR A 38 12.39 5.67 -1.00
CA THR A 38 13.51 6.61 -0.98
C THR A 38 13.11 7.86 -0.21
N THR A 39 14.04 8.44 0.54
CA THR A 39 13.85 9.74 1.21
C THR A 39 15.10 10.59 1.08
N THR A 40 14.91 11.90 0.96
CA THR A 40 16.01 12.89 0.97
C THR A 40 16.48 13.24 2.38
N ILE A 41 15.81 12.74 3.42
CA ILE A 41 16.08 13.05 4.82
C ILE A 41 16.61 11.80 5.53
N LYS A 42 17.71 11.96 6.27
CA LYS A 42 18.31 10.84 7.01
C LYS A 42 17.29 10.18 7.95
N PRO A 43 16.99 8.87 7.81
CA PRO A 43 15.90 8.24 8.55
C PRO A 43 16.25 8.04 10.03
N LYS A 44 15.81 8.97 10.90
CA LYS A 44 16.06 8.89 12.35
C LYS A 44 15.13 7.89 13.07
N PHE A 45 14.02 7.51 12.43
CA PHE A 45 13.00 6.65 13.01
C PHE A 45 13.52 5.22 13.29
N ILE A 46 14.60 4.79 12.61
CA ILE A 46 15.12 3.42 12.71
C ILE A 46 15.42 2.98 14.15
N SER A 47 15.87 3.91 15.01
CA SER A 47 16.16 3.65 16.43
C SER A 47 14.93 3.28 17.27
N ARG A 48 13.73 3.61 16.80
CA ARG A 48 12.44 3.35 17.48
C ARG A 48 11.51 2.47 16.64
N TYR A 49 11.99 2.03 15.48
CA TYR A 49 11.24 1.24 14.54
C TYR A 49 10.96 -0.16 15.12
N GLN A 50 9.76 -0.66 14.90
CA GLN A 50 9.34 -2.00 15.33
C GLN A 50 8.88 -2.78 14.10
N ALA A 51 9.66 -3.78 13.70
CA ALA A 51 9.44 -4.55 12.46
C ALA A 51 8.03 -5.16 12.37
N GLN A 52 7.47 -5.61 13.49
CA GLN A 52 6.14 -6.22 13.57
C GLN A 52 4.97 -5.24 13.45
N VAL A 53 5.21 -3.95 13.69
CA VAL A 53 4.19 -2.89 13.55
C VAL A 53 4.35 -2.18 12.21
N GLY A 54 5.59 -2.00 11.77
CA GLY A 54 5.92 -1.20 10.60
C GLY A 54 5.78 0.30 10.84
N ILE A 55 5.80 1.05 9.76
CA ILE A 55 5.62 2.50 9.74
C ILE A 55 4.84 2.90 8.48
N CYS A 56 3.98 3.91 8.59
CA CYS A 56 3.38 4.52 7.42
C CYS A 56 4.44 5.35 6.70
N ILE A 57 4.59 5.17 5.39
CA ILE A 57 5.58 5.92 4.60
C ILE A 57 5.31 7.42 4.66
N GLY A 58 4.03 7.83 4.77
CA GLY A 58 3.64 9.23 4.97
C GLY A 58 4.19 9.86 6.26
N ASP A 59 4.54 9.04 7.26
CA ASP A 59 5.18 9.50 8.50
C ASP A 59 6.71 9.60 8.39
N ILE A 60 7.28 9.14 7.28
CA ILE A 60 8.72 9.27 6.98
C ILE A 60 8.90 10.56 6.15
N PRO A 61 9.56 11.60 6.69
CA PRO A 61 9.70 12.87 5.99
C PRO A 61 10.35 12.72 4.61
N GLY A 62 9.70 13.23 3.58
CA GLY A 62 10.20 13.21 2.20
C GLY A 62 10.33 11.81 1.60
N ALA A 63 9.64 10.81 2.16
CA ALA A 63 9.67 9.47 1.63
C ALA A 63 8.68 9.28 0.48
N GLU A 64 9.14 8.58 -0.55
CA GLU A 64 8.36 8.20 -1.72
C GLU A 64 8.65 6.74 -2.08
N ILE A 65 7.70 6.09 -2.74
CA ILE A 65 7.91 4.76 -3.29
C ILE A 65 8.92 4.87 -4.44
N SER A 66 10.03 4.13 -4.35
CA SER A 66 11.07 4.13 -5.38
C SER A 66 10.85 3.03 -6.40
N LYS A 67 10.67 1.79 -5.93
CA LYS A 67 10.51 0.60 -6.78
C LYS A 67 9.53 -0.38 -6.13
N THR A 68 8.74 -1.05 -6.94
CA THR A 68 7.80 -2.10 -6.52
C THR A 68 7.75 -3.20 -7.57
N TYR A 69 7.67 -4.46 -7.15
CA TYR A 69 7.64 -5.62 -8.04
C TYR A 69 6.67 -6.68 -7.54
N ASP A 70 5.99 -7.33 -8.50
CA ASP A 70 5.11 -8.49 -8.27
C ASP A 70 4.05 -8.19 -7.19
N GLY A 71 3.19 -7.20 -7.51
CA GLY A 71 2.13 -6.74 -6.61
C GLY A 71 0.90 -7.64 -6.65
N GLU A 72 0.49 -8.14 -5.49
CA GLU A 72 -0.72 -8.95 -5.32
C GLU A 72 -1.85 -8.10 -4.74
N LYS A 73 -3.00 -8.12 -5.41
CA LYS A 73 -4.21 -7.47 -4.93
C LYS A 73 -4.86 -8.31 -3.84
N VAL A 74 -5.17 -7.69 -2.71
CA VAL A 74 -5.84 -8.35 -1.57
C VAL A 74 -7.01 -7.50 -1.08
N ILE A 75 -8.10 -8.16 -0.70
CA ILE A 75 -9.30 -7.53 -0.14
C ILE A 75 -9.77 -8.32 1.09
N TYR A 76 -10.14 -7.59 2.14
CA TYR A 76 -10.69 -8.10 3.39
C TYR A 76 -11.96 -7.33 3.75
N PHE A 77 -12.92 -8.05 4.30
CA PHE A 77 -14.19 -7.51 4.74
C PHE A 77 -14.35 -7.64 6.25
N SER A 78 -14.99 -6.66 6.88
CA SER A 78 -15.52 -6.84 8.23
C SER A 78 -16.63 -7.90 8.23
N GLU A 79 -16.81 -8.61 9.34
CA GLU A 79 -17.84 -9.64 9.53
C GLU A 79 -19.28 -9.16 9.26
N THR A 80 -19.52 -7.84 9.28
CA THR A 80 -20.83 -7.23 9.02
C THR A 80 -21.17 -7.08 7.54
N VAL A 81 -20.23 -7.37 6.61
CA VAL A 81 -20.53 -7.42 5.17
C VAL A 81 -21.08 -8.81 4.87
N ASP A 82 -22.29 -8.87 4.31
CA ASP A 82 -22.90 -10.13 3.89
C ASP A 82 -22.18 -10.76 2.69
N GLU A 83 -22.25 -12.08 2.58
CA GLU A 83 -21.50 -12.88 1.59
C GLU A 83 -21.78 -12.44 0.15
N ASP A 84 -23.05 -12.17 -0.18
CA ASP A 84 -23.44 -11.69 -1.51
C ASP A 84 -22.77 -10.35 -1.87
N GLU A 85 -22.72 -9.39 -0.92
CA GLU A 85 -22.00 -8.12 -1.11
C GLU A 85 -20.48 -8.34 -1.17
N GLN A 86 -19.91 -9.26 -0.39
CA GLN A 86 -18.47 -9.59 -0.45
C GLN A 86 -18.08 -10.15 -1.83
N ASP A 87 -18.87 -11.05 -2.41
CA ASP A 87 -18.63 -11.65 -3.72
C ASP A 87 -18.68 -10.58 -4.82
N GLU A 88 -19.69 -9.71 -4.82
CA GLU A 88 -19.78 -8.63 -5.81
C GLU A 88 -18.61 -7.65 -5.70
N LEU A 89 -18.25 -7.24 -4.48
CA LEU A 89 -17.12 -6.32 -4.26
C LEU A 89 -15.77 -6.95 -4.63
N THR A 90 -15.61 -8.25 -4.39
CA THR A 90 -14.43 -9.03 -4.79
C THR A 90 -14.31 -9.06 -6.32
N ASP A 91 -15.40 -9.34 -7.02
CA ASP A 91 -15.42 -9.34 -8.49
C ASP A 91 -15.10 -7.97 -9.07
N ILE A 92 -15.59 -6.89 -8.46
CA ILE A 92 -15.24 -5.51 -8.85
C ILE A 92 -13.73 -5.26 -8.63
N PHE A 93 -13.21 -5.58 -7.44
CA PHE A 93 -11.83 -5.31 -7.06
C PHE A 93 -10.79 -6.01 -7.96
N TYR A 94 -11.09 -7.28 -8.31
CA TYR A 94 -10.27 -8.07 -9.22
C TYR A 94 -10.57 -7.83 -10.71
N GLY A 95 -11.51 -6.94 -11.06
CA GLY A 95 -11.85 -6.62 -12.44
C GLY A 95 -12.56 -7.75 -13.19
N LYS A 96 -13.23 -8.65 -12.48
CA LYS A 96 -14.05 -9.74 -13.03
C LYS A 96 -15.50 -9.33 -13.29
N SER A 97 -15.96 -8.27 -12.62
CA SER A 97 -17.32 -7.78 -12.78
C SER A 97 -17.61 -7.33 -14.21
N LYS A 98 -18.74 -7.76 -14.76
CA LYS A 98 -19.24 -7.31 -16.08
C LYS A 98 -20.10 -6.05 -15.98
N LYS A 99 -20.54 -5.68 -14.75
CA LYS A 99 -21.45 -4.56 -14.51
C LYS A 99 -20.71 -3.23 -14.38
N TYR A 100 -19.52 -3.28 -13.79
CA TYR A 100 -18.70 -2.11 -13.51
C TYR A 100 -17.45 -2.13 -14.37
N SER A 101 -17.09 -0.98 -14.93
CA SER A 101 -15.85 -0.79 -15.68
C SER A 101 -15.06 0.38 -15.10
N GLY A 102 -13.73 0.32 -15.21
CA GLY A 102 -12.84 1.34 -14.65
C GLY A 102 -12.25 0.95 -13.29
N GLU A 103 -11.84 1.95 -12.52
CA GLU A 103 -11.21 1.75 -11.22
C GLU A 103 -12.22 1.27 -10.18
N TYR A 104 -11.83 0.27 -9.39
CA TYR A 104 -12.70 -0.30 -8.35
C TYR A 104 -13.11 0.73 -7.29
N THR A 105 -12.29 1.75 -7.06
CA THR A 105 -12.54 2.85 -6.12
C THR A 105 -13.81 3.61 -6.50
N HIS A 106 -14.00 3.93 -7.79
CA HIS A 106 -15.20 4.58 -8.30
C HIS A 106 -16.43 3.67 -8.18
N ALA A 107 -16.31 2.40 -8.55
CA ALA A 107 -17.40 1.44 -8.43
C ALA A 107 -17.85 1.26 -6.97
N PHE A 108 -16.91 1.23 -6.03
CA PHE A 108 -17.23 1.18 -4.59
C PHE A 108 -17.97 2.45 -4.15
N GLN A 109 -17.55 3.63 -4.61
CA GLN A 109 -18.23 4.90 -4.33
C GLN A 109 -19.67 4.92 -4.87
N ASP A 110 -19.88 4.45 -6.10
CA ASP A 110 -21.23 4.34 -6.70
C ASP A 110 -22.15 3.39 -5.90
N LEU A 111 -21.57 2.35 -5.29
CA LEU A 111 -22.23 1.43 -4.37
C LEU A 111 -22.44 2.01 -2.95
N GLY A 112 -22.08 3.27 -2.73
CA GLY A 112 -22.27 4.00 -1.49
C GLY A 112 -21.16 3.80 -0.45
N TRP A 113 -20.03 3.20 -0.83
CA TRP A 113 -18.86 3.08 0.04
C TRP A 113 -18.04 4.37 0.04
N LYS A 114 -17.66 4.83 1.23
CA LYS A 114 -16.85 6.04 1.39
C LYS A 114 -15.42 5.65 1.64
N GLU A 115 -14.52 6.20 0.83
CA GLU A 115 -13.09 6.09 1.08
C GLU A 115 -12.72 6.91 2.33
N MET A 116 -12.12 6.24 3.31
CA MET A 116 -11.67 6.85 4.55
C MET A 116 -10.19 7.24 4.49
N GLY A 117 -9.45 6.63 3.57
CA GLY A 117 -8.07 6.99 3.29
C GLY A 117 -7.29 5.87 2.61
N GLU A 118 -6.19 6.31 2.02
CA GLU A 118 -5.16 5.50 1.41
C GLU A 118 -3.88 5.68 2.23
N ASN A 119 -3.23 4.58 2.60
CA ASN A 119 -1.96 4.63 3.30
C ASN A 119 -1.05 3.52 2.79
N THR A 120 0.23 3.84 2.66
CA THR A 120 1.25 2.86 2.33
C THR A 120 2.13 2.61 3.53
N TYR A 121 2.33 1.34 3.86
CA TYR A 121 3.09 0.88 4.99
C TYR A 121 4.29 0.07 4.52
N ILE A 122 5.38 0.21 5.27
CA ILE A 122 6.52 -0.69 5.20
C ILE A 122 6.69 -1.34 6.58
N PHE A 123 6.87 -2.66 6.61
CA PHE A 123 7.09 -3.44 7.82
C PHE A 123 8.26 -4.41 7.64
N GLY A 124 8.54 -5.24 8.65
CA GLY A 124 9.66 -6.18 8.62
C GLY A 124 11.01 -5.51 8.90
N GLU A 125 12.09 -6.28 8.90
CA GLU A 125 13.44 -5.75 9.05
C GLU A 125 13.81 -4.85 7.85
N LEU A 126 14.47 -3.72 8.13
CA LEU A 126 14.79 -2.71 7.11
C LEU A 126 16.30 -2.52 6.95
N GLU A 127 16.75 -2.52 5.71
CA GLU A 127 18.08 -2.06 5.33
C GLU A 127 18.00 -0.61 4.81
N ILE A 128 18.90 0.25 5.27
CA ILE A 128 18.99 1.65 4.83
C ILE A 128 20.33 1.87 4.13
N LYS A 129 20.27 2.28 2.87
CA LYS A 129 21.43 2.58 2.03
C LYS A 129 21.49 4.07 1.69
N GLU A 130 22.66 4.65 1.79
CA GLU A 130 22.94 5.96 1.22
C GLU A 130 23.24 5.77 -0.28
N ILE A 131 22.51 6.43 -1.15
CA ILE A 131 22.71 6.39 -2.60
C ILE A 131 23.07 7.78 -3.13
N ASN A 132 24.11 7.82 -3.97
CA ASN A 132 24.52 9.03 -4.66
C ASN A 132 23.64 9.17 -5.90
N ASP A 133 22.90 10.27 -5.96
CA ASP A 133 22.12 10.66 -7.12
C ASP A 133 23.09 11.30 -8.13
N GLU A 134 23.99 10.50 -8.71
CA GLU A 134 24.71 10.93 -9.90
C GLU A 134 23.79 10.64 -11.09
N PRO A 135 23.36 11.67 -11.85
CA PRO A 135 22.67 11.40 -13.11
C PRO A 135 23.64 10.62 -14.00
N GLU A 136 23.24 9.43 -14.43
CA GLU A 136 23.92 8.70 -15.50
C GLU A 136 24.01 9.63 -16.71
N GLN A 137 25.15 10.30 -16.88
CA GLN A 137 25.49 10.95 -18.13
C GLN A 137 25.78 9.81 -19.12
N TYR A 138 24.74 9.39 -19.83
CA TYR A 138 24.89 8.53 -21.01
C TYR A 138 25.88 9.21 -21.97
N LYS A 139 27.03 8.57 -22.20
CA LYS A 139 27.99 8.91 -23.24
C LYS A 139 27.54 8.33 -24.58
#